data_AF-A0A3P1CEY6-F1
#
_entry.id   AF-A0A3P1CEY6-F1
#
_cell.length_a   1.000
_cell.length_b   1.000
_cell.length_c   1.000
_cell.angle_alpha   90.00
_cell.angle_beta   90.00
_cell.angle_gamma   90.00
#
_symmetry.space_group_name_H-M   'P 1'
#
loop_
_entity.id
_entity.type
_entity.pdbx_description
1 polymer ?
#
loop_
_entity_poly.entity_id
_entity_poly.type
_entity_poly.pdbx_seq_one_letter_code
_entity_poly.pdbx_strand_id
1 'polypeptide(L)'
;MEALQQLLDSYLNTYQALMWRMKDSDVDNRNLSKTLQLAENTLRLRRQKPGLWRVSEVRLLAGYFGLSDSSCIRLERQLVPFMSQVLLMPSAKRRLLEQFSQLNLRRMSANKRLDWSVEDLEKLKKGLQQVRSGRIHCFPV
;
A
#
# COMPACT_ATOMS: atom_id res chain seq x y z
N MET A 1 10.86 9.15 8.86
CA MET A 1 10.26 7.79 8.72
C MET A 1 8.97 7.62 9.53
N GLU A 2 8.80 8.26 10.69
CA GLU A 2 7.54 8.20 11.47
C GLU A 2 6.30 8.66 10.72
N ALA A 3 6.41 9.74 9.95
CA ALA A 3 5.30 10.27 9.16
C ALA A 3 4.77 9.26 8.12
N LEU A 4 5.63 8.42 7.51
CA LEU A 4 5.20 7.40 6.55
C LEU A 4 4.49 6.25 7.25
N GLN A 5 4.97 5.84 8.43
CA GLN A 5 4.40 4.74 9.19
C GLN A 5 2.99 5.07 9.69
N GLN A 6 2.81 6.25 10.30
CA GLN A 6 1.49 6.74 10.72
C GLN A 6 0.53 6.87 9.55
N LEU A 7 1.04 7.25 8.38
CA LEU A 7 0.25 7.39 7.18
C LEU A 7 -0.14 6.03 6.57
N LEU A 8 0.75 5.02 6.63
CA LEU A 8 0.42 3.64 6.30
C LEU A 8 -0.65 3.08 7.26
N ASP A 9 -0.56 3.38 8.55
CA ASP A 9 -1.57 2.99 9.53
C ASP A 9 -2.94 3.61 9.23
N SER A 10 -2.98 4.92 8.96
CA SER A 10 -4.21 5.62 8.59
C SER A 10 -4.83 5.06 7.29
N TYR A 11 -3.99 4.78 6.29
CA TYR A 11 -4.44 4.15 5.05
C TYR A 11 -5.01 2.75 5.29
N LEU A 12 -4.30 1.88 6.03
CA LEU A 12 -4.73 0.51 6.30
C LEU A 12 -6.04 0.48 7.10
N ASN A 13 -6.22 1.40 8.05
CA ASN A 13 -7.49 1.53 8.78
C ASN A 13 -8.64 1.95 7.84
N THR A 14 -8.39 2.91 6.94
CA THR A 14 -9.38 3.33 5.93
C THR A 14 -9.75 2.18 5.00
N TYR A 15 -8.73 1.44 4.55
CA TYR A 15 -8.90 0.26 3.72
C TYR A 15 -9.71 -0.83 4.41
N GLN A 16 -9.44 -1.12 5.69
CA GLN A 16 -10.25 -2.08 6.46
C GLN A 16 -11.70 -1.64 6.55
N ALA A 17 -11.98 -0.37 6.83
CA ALA A 17 -13.34 0.17 6.86
C ALA A 17 -14.06 0.00 5.50
N LEU A 18 -13.35 0.23 4.38
CA LEU A 18 -13.87 0.00 3.03
C LEU A 18 -14.20 -1.48 2.79
N MET A 19 -13.33 -2.40 3.20
CA MET A 19 -13.57 -3.85 3.07
C MET A 19 -14.77 -4.31 3.89
N TRP A 20 -14.95 -3.76 5.09
CA TRP A 20 -16.14 -4.01 5.91
C TRP A 20 -17.40 -3.52 5.22
N ARG A 21 -17.42 -2.29 4.70
CA ARG A 21 -18.55 -1.74 3.94
C ARG A 21 -18.88 -2.56 2.70
N MET A 22 -17.85 -3.02 1.98
CA MET A 22 -18.02 -3.91 0.83
C MET A 22 -18.65 -5.25 1.16
N LYS A 23 -18.43 -5.77 2.37
CA LYS A 23 -18.97 -7.05 2.83
C LYS A 23 -20.40 -6.90 3.38
N ASP A 24 -20.67 -5.78 4.04
CA ASP A 24 -21.95 -5.49 4.69
C ASP A 24 -23.02 -4.97 3.71
N SER A 25 -22.60 -4.25 2.68
CA SER A 25 -23.51 -3.74 1.64
C SER A 25 -23.69 -4.77 0.51
N ASP A 26 -24.91 -4.89 -0.02
CA ASP A 26 -25.16 -5.63 -1.27
C ASP A 26 -24.63 -4.80 -2.46
N VAL A 27 -23.31 -4.78 -2.61
CA VAL A 27 -22.64 -3.94 -3.60
C VAL A 27 -22.78 -4.55 -4.98
N ASP A 28 -23.56 -3.88 -5.84
CA ASP A 28 -23.72 -4.25 -7.24
C ASP A 28 -22.35 -4.32 -7.96
N ASN A 29 -21.98 -5.55 -8.30
CA ASN A 29 -20.72 -5.86 -8.98
C ASN A 29 -20.58 -5.14 -10.32
N ARG A 30 -21.69 -4.89 -11.04
CA ARG A 30 -21.64 -4.23 -12.35
C ARG A 30 -21.28 -2.75 -12.22
N ASN A 31 -21.92 -2.05 -11.29
CA ASN A 31 -21.61 -0.65 -11.02
C ASN A 31 -20.21 -0.48 -10.41
N LEU A 32 -19.80 -1.38 -9.53
CA LEU A 32 -18.46 -1.38 -8.94
C LEU A 32 -17.37 -1.66 -10.00
N SER A 33 -17.59 -2.64 -10.87
CA SER A 33 -16.73 -2.99 -12.01
C SER A 33 -16.51 -1.79 -12.94
N LYS A 34 -17.59 -1.08 -13.31
CA LYS A 34 -17.53 0.15 -14.11
C LYS A 34 -16.77 1.28 -13.41
N THR A 35 -17.05 1.49 -12.12
CA THR A 35 -16.41 2.56 -11.33
C THR A 35 -14.90 2.35 -11.19
N LEU A 36 -14.50 1.11 -10.95
CA LEU A 36 -13.09 0.73 -10.78
C LEU A 36 -12.37 0.47 -12.11
N GLN A 37 -13.10 0.45 -13.24
CA GLN A 37 -12.60 0.05 -14.56
C GLN A 37 -11.89 -1.32 -14.52
N LEU A 38 -12.42 -2.24 -13.71
CA LEU A 38 -11.88 -3.60 -13.55
C LEU A 38 -12.82 -4.61 -14.20
N ALA A 39 -12.27 -5.67 -14.78
CA ALA A 39 -13.09 -6.80 -15.20
C ALA A 39 -13.75 -7.47 -13.99
N GLU A 40 -14.96 -8.01 -14.14
CA GLU A 40 -15.69 -8.68 -13.05
C GLU A 40 -14.90 -9.84 -12.43
N ASN A 41 -14.14 -10.57 -13.26
CA ASN A 41 -13.24 -11.64 -12.79
C ASN A 41 -12.14 -11.11 -11.87
N THR A 42 -11.55 -9.95 -12.21
CA THR A 42 -10.56 -9.27 -11.37
C THR A 42 -11.19 -8.81 -10.07
N LEU A 43 -12.41 -8.27 -10.12
CA LEU A 43 -13.16 -7.83 -8.94
C LEU A 43 -13.48 -8.99 -7.98
N ARG A 44 -13.90 -10.15 -8.52
CA ARG A 44 -14.09 -11.38 -7.72
C ARG A 44 -12.79 -11.83 -7.08
N LEU A 45 -11.68 -11.82 -7.82
CA LEU A 45 -10.36 -12.17 -7.30
C LEU A 45 -9.94 -11.22 -6.17
N ARG A 46 -10.13 -9.91 -6.34
CA ARG A 46 -9.84 -8.88 -5.33
C ARG A 46 -10.69 -9.04 -4.06
N ARG A 47 -11.96 -9.45 -4.19
CA ARG A 47 -12.81 -9.78 -3.05
C ARG A 47 -12.34 -11.02 -2.29
N GLN A 48 -11.89 -12.05 -3.01
CA GLN A 48 -11.33 -13.25 -2.39
C GLN A 48 -9.96 -12.99 -1.76
N LYS A 49 -9.16 -12.12 -2.39
CA LYS A 49 -7.81 -11.75 -1.96
C LYS A 49 -7.69 -10.23 -1.77
N PRO A 50 -8.16 -9.72 -0.62
CA PRO A 50 -8.14 -8.29 -0.30
C PRO A 50 -6.74 -7.66 -0.42
N GLY A 51 -5.67 -8.37 -0.05
CA GLY A 51 -4.30 -7.85 -0.15
C GLY A 51 -3.89 -7.39 -1.55
N LEU A 52 -4.58 -7.85 -2.61
CA LEU A 52 -4.22 -7.49 -3.98
C LEU A 52 -4.75 -6.10 -4.39
N TRP A 53 -5.71 -5.51 -3.67
CA TRP A 53 -6.22 -4.17 -3.97
C TRP A 53 -5.09 -3.15 -4.09
N ARG A 54 -5.14 -2.29 -5.11
CA ARG A 54 -4.14 -1.24 -5.30
C ARG A 54 -4.57 0.08 -4.69
N VAL A 55 -3.61 0.96 -4.36
CA VAL A 55 -3.93 2.27 -3.75
C VAL A 55 -4.88 3.08 -4.62
N SER A 56 -4.65 3.10 -5.94
CA SER A 56 -5.55 3.79 -6.87
C SER A 56 -6.96 3.20 -6.88
N GLU A 57 -7.09 1.89 -6.81
CA GLU A 57 -8.39 1.18 -6.73
C GLU A 57 -9.08 1.47 -5.38
N VAL A 58 -8.34 1.46 -4.26
CA VAL A 58 -8.85 1.79 -2.93
C VAL A 58 -9.33 3.24 -2.86
N ARG A 59 -8.65 4.17 -3.54
CA ARG A 59 -9.08 5.55 -3.68
C ARG A 59 -10.43 5.65 -4.41
N LEU A 60 -10.60 4.92 -5.50
CA LEU A 60 -11.87 4.86 -6.24
C LEU A 60 -12.98 4.22 -5.39
N LEU A 61 -12.66 3.17 -4.63
CA LEU A 61 -13.59 2.58 -3.65
C LEU A 61 -13.99 3.61 -2.59
N ALA A 62 -13.06 4.40 -2.07
CA ALA A 62 -13.35 5.45 -1.10
C ALA A 62 -14.36 6.45 -1.67
N GLY A 63 -14.14 6.91 -2.90
CA GLY A 63 -15.09 7.77 -3.61
C GLY A 63 -16.47 7.10 -3.80
N TYR A 64 -16.51 5.82 -4.16
CA TYR A 64 -17.76 5.06 -4.33
C TYR A 64 -18.57 4.95 -3.03
N PHE A 65 -17.91 4.72 -1.90
CA PHE A 65 -18.57 4.60 -0.58
C PHE A 65 -18.75 5.94 0.15
N GLY A 66 -18.35 7.07 -0.45
CA GLY A 66 -18.40 8.39 0.19
C GLY A 66 -17.45 8.51 1.40
N LEU A 67 -16.40 7.70 1.45
CA LEU A 67 -15.35 7.78 2.47
C LEU A 67 -14.24 8.72 2.03
N SER A 68 -13.55 9.33 2.99
CA SER A 68 -12.42 10.22 2.72
C SER A 68 -11.29 9.48 1.98
N ASP A 69 -10.97 9.94 0.77
CA ASP A 69 -9.85 9.43 -0.03
C ASP A 69 -8.50 10.13 0.29
N SER A 70 -8.52 11.09 1.23
CA SER A 70 -7.36 11.89 1.61
C SER A 70 -6.15 11.07 2.05
N SER A 71 -6.37 9.98 2.80
CA SER A 71 -5.31 9.06 3.22
C SER A 71 -4.66 8.35 2.02
N CYS A 72 -5.44 7.99 1.00
CA CYS A 72 -4.94 7.38 -0.23
C CYS A 72 -4.09 8.39 -1.02
N ILE A 73 -4.62 9.61 -1.23
CA ILE A 73 -3.90 10.68 -1.93
C ILE A 73 -2.57 11.02 -1.23
N ARG A 74 -2.61 11.17 0.10
CA ARG A 74 -1.40 11.46 0.88
C ARG A 74 -0.40 10.32 0.80
N LEU A 75 -0.84 9.07 0.76
CA LEU A 75 0.02 7.90 0.59
C LEU A 75 0.70 7.91 -0.78
N GLU A 76 -0.06 8.06 -1.87
CA GLU A 76 0.49 8.11 -3.23
C GLU A 76 1.56 9.20 -3.35
N ARG A 77 1.28 10.39 -2.80
CA ARG A 77 2.21 11.52 -2.80
C ARG A 77 3.48 11.28 -1.97
N GLN A 78 3.41 10.46 -0.92
CA GLN A 78 4.56 10.15 -0.06
C GLN A 78 5.36 8.93 -0.53
N LEU A 79 4.73 8.00 -1.26
CA LEU A 79 5.42 6.84 -1.82
C LEU A 79 6.48 7.24 -2.85
N VAL A 80 6.20 8.24 -3.69
CA VAL A 80 7.15 8.74 -4.70
C VAL A 80 8.46 9.25 -4.05
N PRO A 81 8.44 10.25 -3.14
CA PRO A 81 9.65 10.74 -2.50
C PRO A 81 10.31 9.67 -1.61
N PHE A 82 9.53 8.79 -0.98
CA PHE A 82 10.08 7.65 -0.25
C PHE A 82 10.91 6.75 -1.15
N MET A 83 10.42 6.41 -2.35
CA MET A 83 11.16 5.59 -3.30
C MET A 83 12.43 6.28 -3.80
N SER A 84 12.37 7.59 -4.04
CA SER A 84 13.57 8.38 -4.36
C SER A 84 14.61 8.31 -3.24
N GLN A 85 14.18 8.43 -1.98
CA GLN A 85 15.08 8.30 -0.83
C GLN A 85 15.67 6.89 -0.71
N VAL A 86 14.85 5.84 -0.85
CA VAL A 86 15.30 4.44 -0.81
C VAL A 86 16.34 4.14 -1.88
N LEU A 87 16.19 4.69 -3.08
CA LEU A 87 17.16 4.51 -4.16
C LEU A 87 18.50 5.19 -3.87
N LEU A 88 18.48 6.30 -3.13
CA LEU A 88 19.67 7.02 -2.67
C LEU A 88 20.30 6.41 -1.40
N MET A 89 19.60 5.50 -0.71
CA MET A 89 20.14 4.85 0.49
C MET A 89 21.36 3.97 0.16
N PRO A 90 22.31 3.83 1.10
CA PRO A 90 23.40 2.88 0.99
C PRO A 90 22.88 1.46 0.74
N SER A 91 23.57 0.72 -0.13
CA SER A 91 23.17 -0.63 -0.55
C SER A 91 22.95 -1.59 0.61
N ALA A 92 23.69 -1.44 1.71
CA ALA A 92 23.49 -2.22 2.93
C ALA A 92 22.10 -1.97 3.56
N LYS A 93 21.73 -0.72 3.82
CA LYS A 93 20.43 -0.36 4.42
C LYS A 93 19.26 -0.71 3.50
N ARG A 94 19.42 -0.50 2.20
CA ARG A 94 18.42 -0.88 1.19
C ARG A 94 18.22 -2.40 1.13
N ARG A 95 19.29 -3.20 1.10
CA ARG A 95 19.19 -4.67 1.12
C ARG A 95 18.47 -5.16 2.37
N LEU A 96 18.74 -4.56 3.53
CA LEU A 96 18.06 -4.91 4.77
C LEU A 96 16.56 -4.61 4.68
N LEU A 97 16.18 -3.43 4.19
CA LEU A 97 14.78 -3.07 3.98
C LEU A 97 14.10 -4.03 2.99
N GLU A 98 14.75 -4.36 1.88
CA GLU A 98 14.25 -5.35 0.89
C GLU A 98 14.11 -6.75 1.50
N GLN A 99 15.06 -7.18 2.33
CA GLN A 99 15.01 -8.47 3.04
C GLN A 99 13.85 -8.52 4.04
N PHE A 100 13.68 -7.50 4.88
CA PHE A 100 12.63 -7.49 5.89
C PHE A 100 11.22 -7.26 5.33
N SER A 101 11.11 -6.46 4.28
CA SER A 101 9.83 -6.25 3.58
C SER A 101 9.53 -7.38 2.58
N GLN A 102 10.53 -8.17 2.18
CA GLN A 102 10.44 -9.11 1.06
C GLN A 102 9.98 -8.43 -0.25
N LEU A 103 10.21 -7.12 -0.38
CA LEU A 103 9.90 -6.34 -1.56
C LEU A 103 11.15 -6.11 -2.39
N ASN A 104 10.99 -6.10 -3.71
CA ASN A 104 12.04 -5.68 -4.62
C ASN A 104 11.83 -4.20 -4.97
N LEU A 105 12.36 -3.31 -4.12
CA LEU A 105 12.14 -1.86 -4.22
C LEU A 105 12.70 -1.32 -5.53
N ARG A 106 13.82 -1.88 -6.02
CA ARG A 106 14.39 -1.51 -7.32
C ARG A 106 13.42 -1.80 -8.47
N ARG A 107 12.82 -2.99 -8.51
CA ARG A 107 11.82 -3.35 -9.54
C ARG A 107 10.55 -2.52 -9.43
N MET A 108 10.10 -2.23 -8.21
CA MET A 108 8.92 -1.40 -7.96
C MET A 108 9.14 0.06 -8.39
N SER A 109 10.34 0.60 -8.19
CA SER A 109 10.68 1.96 -8.61
C SER A 109 10.64 2.17 -10.14
N ALA A 110 10.83 1.09 -10.91
CA ALA A 110 10.76 1.14 -12.36
C ALA A 110 9.32 1.29 -12.89
N ASN A 111 8.31 0.99 -12.07
CA ASN A 111 6.92 1.23 -12.43
C ASN A 111 6.61 2.73 -12.29
N LYS A 112 6.51 3.42 -13.43
CA LYS A 112 6.23 4.86 -13.53
C LYS A 112 5.00 5.34 -12.76
N ARG A 113 4.04 4.45 -12.49
CA ARG A 113 2.78 4.79 -11.79
C ARG A 113 2.81 4.55 -10.28
N LEU A 114 3.86 3.90 -9.74
CA LEU A 114 3.99 3.57 -8.30
C LEU A 114 2.65 3.17 -7.64
N ASP A 115 1.91 2.30 -8.33
CA ASP A 115 0.59 1.84 -7.90
C ASP A 115 0.75 0.54 -7.10
N TRP A 116 0.90 0.69 -5.78
CA TRP A 116 1.26 -0.40 -4.88
C TRP A 116 0.02 -1.19 -4.46
N SER A 117 0.18 -2.50 -4.25
CA SER A 117 -0.88 -3.30 -3.62
C SER A 117 -0.91 -3.08 -2.11
N VAL A 118 -2.07 -3.31 -1.48
CA VAL A 118 -2.21 -3.27 -0.02
C VAL A 118 -1.24 -4.26 0.63
N GLU A 119 -1.08 -5.46 0.08
CA GLU A 119 -0.13 -6.46 0.55
C GLU A 119 1.32 -5.92 0.52
N ASP A 120 1.71 -5.22 -0.55
CA ASP A 120 3.04 -4.61 -0.63
C ASP A 120 3.22 -3.51 0.42
N LEU A 121 2.16 -2.74 0.71
CA LEU A 121 2.20 -1.71 1.75
C LEU A 121 2.28 -2.30 3.16
N GLU A 122 1.59 -3.41 3.42
CA GLU A 122 1.70 -4.16 4.67
C GLU A 122 3.09 -4.75 4.86
N LYS A 123 3.66 -5.32 3.79
CA LYS A 123 5.05 -5.78 3.74
C LYS A 123 6.04 -4.65 4.00
N LEU A 124 5.82 -3.49 3.38
CA LEU A 124 6.65 -2.31 3.61
C LEU A 124 6.56 -1.85 5.07
N LYS A 125 5.36 -1.76 5.63
CA LYS A 125 5.14 -1.41 7.04
C LYS A 125 5.88 -2.36 7.97
N LYS A 126 5.77 -3.68 7.74
CA LYS A 126 6.50 -4.70 8.51
C LYS A 126 8.01 -4.55 8.35
N GLY A 127 8.50 -4.29 7.15
CA GLY A 127 9.91 -4.05 6.88
C GLY A 127 10.44 -2.82 7.62
N LEU A 128 9.71 -1.70 7.57
CA LEU A 128 10.04 -0.48 8.29
C LEU A 128 10.04 -0.67 9.80
N GLN A 129 9.06 -1.43 10.33
CA GLN A 129 9.02 -1.79 11.75
C GLN A 129 10.23 -2.63 12.16
N GLN A 130 10.62 -3.64 11.38
CA GLN A 130 11.76 -4.49 11.72
C GLN A 130 13.10 -3.77 11.63
N VAL A 131 13.27 -2.89 10.64
CA VAL A 131 14.46 -2.03 10.53
C VAL A 131 14.53 -1.06 11.72
N ARG A 132 13.39 -0.58 12.22
CA ARG A 132 13.32 0.36 13.36
C ARG A 132 13.46 -0.31 14.73
N SER A 133 12.85 -1.48 14.93
CA SER A 133 12.83 -2.20 16.22
C SER A 133 14.14 -2.92 16.56
N GLY A 134 15.25 -2.64 15.87
CA GLY A 134 16.56 -3.04 16.37
C GLY A 134 16.85 -4.54 16.34
N ARG A 135 16.28 -5.31 15.40
CA ARG A 135 16.86 -6.63 15.06
C ARG A 135 18.14 -6.53 14.24
N ILE A 136 18.73 -5.34 14.19
CA ILE A 136 20.08 -5.07 13.70
C ILE A 136 20.73 -4.09 14.68
N HIS A 137 21.26 -4.65 15.77
CA HIS A 137 22.56 -4.19 16.27
C HIS A 137 23.62 -4.53 15.21
N CYS A 138 23.68 -3.77 14.12
CA CYS A 138 24.89 -3.70 13.31
C CYS A 138 25.34 -2.25 13.28
N PHE A 139 25.97 -1.93 14.41
CA PHE A 139 27.03 -0.97 14.69
C PHE A 139 26.81 0.54 14.49
N PRO A 140 27.40 1.35 15.41
CA PRO A 140 27.41 2.80 15.37
C PRO A 140 28.48 3.28 14.39
N VAL A 141 28.24 4.44 13.78
CA VAL A 141 29.22 5.53 13.66
C VAL A 141 28.43 6.83 13.73
#